data_AF-A0AAV1TDW4-F1
#
_entry.id   AF-A0AAV1TDW4-F1
#
_cell.length_a   1.000
_cell.length_b   1.000
_cell.length_c   1.000
_cell.angle_alpha   90.00
_cell.angle_beta   90.00
_cell.angle_gamma   90.00
#
_symmetry.space_group_name_H-M   'P 1'
#
loop_
_entity.id
_entity.type
_entity.pdbx_description
1 polymer ?
#
loop_
_entity_poly.entity_id
_entity_poly.type
_entity_poly.pdbx_seq_one_letter_code
_entity_poly.pdbx_strand_id
1 'polypeptide(L)'
;MAESSKDVEALDRVLFRLASVDDERMLQVLQSLLPQLLVLYPRSVSTSLEQQLKEKVLRAVSHIKTRLDALHRPALPLDALCQVLQQSALSVVSHNLAFLFLEMGFDAASTELQTRVLAAVVQIVSRLSVSQQETFCRLLVRALPVTASVVFPRTEGAARDQREVEMTLNSDVIDHVNEGNDANINVVLDFILDLVLYEPPSSTRTNATTTFGLMTPRLERLQRVKIPQFDREVLYKVQLDALRLVKEMTIPTRCKIPVYLAGSASFHHAVKDFSNEQLSRVVKLEETELEDADVARRLMALVLGSQVAQCAGASERGKCDHAGRPDAPGRCKYFASAVSAFGFDRSHKCATPDAAIVVPLDVRHRAVTASRNGKQDQASECAAMPVDISPLSFILT
;
A
#
# COMPACT_ATOMS: atom_id res chain seq x y z
N MET A 1 -24.46 -6.79 30.10
CA MET A 1 -24.16 -6.35 31.48
C MET A 1 -23.46 -7.44 32.30
N ALA A 2 -23.94 -8.69 32.31
CA ALA A 2 -23.29 -9.78 33.06
C ALA A 2 -21.97 -10.28 32.43
N GLU A 3 -21.86 -10.32 31.10
CA GLU A 3 -20.62 -10.75 30.41
C GLU A 3 -19.48 -9.77 30.62
N SER A 4 -19.73 -8.49 30.36
CA SER A 4 -18.75 -7.42 30.52
C SER A 4 -18.23 -7.29 31.97
N SER A 5 -19.02 -7.67 32.98
CA SER A 5 -18.57 -7.73 34.38
C SER A 5 -17.58 -8.88 34.61
N LYS A 6 -17.84 -10.04 34.02
CA LYS A 6 -16.93 -11.20 34.07
C LYS A 6 -15.62 -10.90 33.34
N ASP A 7 -15.69 -10.20 32.22
CA ASP A 7 -14.50 -9.80 31.45
C ASP A 7 -13.60 -8.84 32.26
N VAL A 8 -14.21 -7.91 32.99
CA VAL A 8 -13.49 -6.96 33.87
C VAL A 8 -12.77 -7.66 35.02
N GLU A 9 -13.37 -8.70 35.62
CA GLU A 9 -12.72 -9.52 36.66
C GLU A 9 -11.65 -10.45 36.09
N ALA A 10 -11.90 -11.07 34.93
CA ALA A 10 -10.91 -11.90 34.25
C ALA A 10 -9.67 -11.08 33.88
N LEU A 11 -9.85 -9.84 33.44
CA LEU A 11 -8.75 -8.95 33.08
C LEU A 11 -7.89 -8.53 34.28
N ASP A 12 -8.45 -8.42 35.49
CA ASP A 12 -7.65 -8.21 36.71
C ASP A 12 -6.74 -9.41 37.00
N ARG A 13 -7.26 -10.63 36.83
CA ARG A 13 -6.47 -11.85 37.01
C ARG A 13 -5.35 -11.92 35.97
N VAL A 14 -5.65 -11.56 34.72
CA VAL A 14 -4.65 -11.45 33.65
C VAL A 14 -3.58 -10.41 33.99
N LEU A 15 -3.97 -9.21 34.43
CA LEU A 15 -3.03 -8.15 34.84
C LEU A 15 -2.11 -8.62 35.97
N PHE A 16 -2.65 -9.28 36.99
CA PHE A 16 -1.87 -9.82 38.10
C PHE A 16 -0.88 -10.91 37.66
N ARG A 17 -1.33 -11.82 36.78
CA ARG A 17 -0.47 -12.88 36.21
C ARG A 17 0.61 -12.28 35.30
N LEU A 18 0.27 -11.31 34.44
CA LEU A 18 1.23 -10.62 33.58
C LEU A 18 2.29 -9.84 34.37
N ALA A 19 1.98 -9.38 35.58
CA ALA A 19 2.95 -8.71 36.44
C ALA A 19 3.98 -9.67 37.07
N SER A 20 3.64 -10.97 37.20
CA SER A 20 4.46 -11.97 37.91
C SER A 20 5.11 -13.02 37.00
N VAL A 21 4.70 -13.10 35.74
CA VAL A 21 5.21 -14.04 34.74
C VAL A 21 6.51 -13.54 34.09
N ASP A 22 7.47 -14.45 33.90
CA ASP A 22 8.71 -14.24 33.15
C ASP A 22 8.49 -13.93 31.66
N ASP A 23 9.47 -13.35 30.97
CA ASP A 23 9.29 -12.86 29.59
C ASP A 23 8.98 -13.97 28.57
N GLU A 24 9.58 -15.15 28.71
CA GLU A 24 9.35 -16.28 27.80
C GLU A 24 7.90 -16.78 27.88
N ARG A 25 7.42 -17.03 29.10
CA ARG A 25 6.01 -17.41 29.33
C ARG A 25 5.05 -16.29 28.98
N MET A 26 5.44 -15.01 29.17
CA MET A 26 4.63 -13.88 28.73
C MET A 26 4.39 -13.95 27.22
N LEU A 27 5.43 -14.15 26.40
CA LEU A 27 5.29 -14.24 24.95
C LEU A 27 4.37 -15.37 24.50
N GLN A 28 4.37 -16.50 25.21
CA GLN A 28 3.44 -17.61 24.96
C GLN A 28 1.98 -17.22 25.24
N VAL A 29 1.73 -16.58 26.39
CA VAL A 29 0.39 -16.10 26.75
C VAL A 29 -0.09 -15.00 25.80
N LEU A 30 0.82 -14.14 25.31
CA LEU A 30 0.48 -13.08 24.37
C LEU A 30 -0.04 -13.61 23.02
N GLN A 31 0.26 -14.86 22.65
CA GLN A 31 -0.22 -15.44 21.39
C GLN A 31 -1.76 -15.46 21.31
N SER A 32 -2.43 -15.75 22.43
CA SER A 32 -3.88 -15.77 22.53
C SER A 32 -4.45 -14.49 23.11
N LEU A 33 -3.73 -13.86 24.05
CA LEU A 33 -4.23 -12.71 24.78
C LEU A 33 -4.32 -11.44 23.92
N LEU A 34 -3.31 -11.15 23.09
CA LEU A 34 -3.30 -9.91 22.31
C LEU A 34 -4.49 -9.78 21.36
N PRO A 35 -4.80 -10.78 20.51
CA PRO A 35 -5.98 -10.72 19.65
C PRO A 35 -7.27 -10.50 20.45
N GLN A 36 -7.43 -11.19 21.58
CA GLN A 36 -8.61 -11.07 22.42
C GLN A 36 -8.74 -9.67 23.04
N LEU A 37 -7.66 -9.09 23.57
CA LEU A 37 -7.69 -7.73 24.13
C LEU A 37 -8.14 -6.68 23.10
N LEU A 38 -7.74 -6.84 21.84
CA LEU A 38 -8.11 -5.91 20.77
C LEU A 38 -9.58 -6.02 20.38
N VAL A 39 -10.14 -7.24 20.37
CA VAL A 39 -11.55 -7.50 20.09
C VAL A 39 -12.45 -7.06 21.25
N LEU A 40 -12.01 -7.30 22.49
CA LEU A 40 -12.73 -6.91 23.71
C LEU A 40 -12.78 -5.40 23.93
N TYR A 41 -11.91 -4.64 23.27
CA TYR A 41 -11.87 -3.19 23.43
C TYR A 41 -13.21 -2.56 22.98
N PRO A 42 -13.92 -1.84 23.86
CA PRO A 42 -15.25 -1.32 23.52
C PRO A 42 -15.16 -0.21 22.47
N ARG A 43 -16.08 -0.23 21.50
CA ARG A 43 -16.14 0.79 20.43
C ARG A 43 -16.63 2.15 20.91
N SER A 44 -17.60 2.13 21.81
CA SER A 44 -18.19 3.30 22.45
C SER A 44 -18.16 3.12 23.95
N VAL A 45 -18.00 4.22 24.66
CA VAL A 45 -18.10 4.24 26.13
C VAL A 45 -19.45 4.86 26.45
N SER A 46 -20.46 4.00 26.56
CA SER A 46 -21.83 4.42 26.86
C SER A 46 -22.22 4.06 28.29
N THR A 47 -21.51 3.09 28.88
CA THR A 47 -21.73 2.62 30.25
C THR A 47 -20.48 2.77 31.11
N SER A 48 -20.67 2.94 32.43
CA SER A 48 -19.55 3.00 33.39
C SER A 48 -18.68 1.73 33.34
N LEU A 49 -19.29 0.59 33.03
CA LEU A 49 -18.62 -0.70 32.98
C LEU A 49 -17.74 -0.87 31.71
N GLU A 50 -18.19 -0.37 30.55
CA GLU A 50 -17.34 -0.26 29.35
C GLU A 50 -16.16 0.69 29.58
N GLN A 51 -16.35 1.76 30.35
CA GLN A 51 -15.26 2.65 30.73
C GLN A 51 -14.20 1.92 31.56
N GLN A 52 -14.63 1.15 32.56
CA GLN A 52 -13.72 0.32 33.36
C GLN A 52 -12.99 -0.71 32.51
N LEU A 53 -13.69 -1.37 31.58
CA LEU A 53 -13.08 -2.33 30.65
C LEU A 53 -12.02 -1.66 29.78
N LYS A 54 -12.35 -0.50 29.18
CA LYS A 54 -11.40 0.31 28.39
C LYS A 54 -10.14 0.65 29.18
N GLU A 55 -10.29 1.17 30.40
CA GLU A 55 -9.16 1.55 31.25
C GLU A 55 -8.27 0.36 31.59
N LYS A 56 -8.86 -0.80 31.90
CA LYS A 56 -8.10 -2.02 32.20
C LYS A 56 -7.41 -2.60 30.97
N VAL A 57 -8.06 -2.60 29.80
CA VAL A 57 -7.42 -3.07 28.55
C VAL A 57 -6.24 -2.18 28.22
N LEU A 58 -6.39 -0.85 28.29
CA LEU A 58 -5.28 0.08 28.06
C LEU A 58 -4.15 -0.11 29.09
N ARG A 59 -4.48 -0.37 30.36
CA ARG A 59 -3.48 -0.68 31.39
C ARG A 59 -2.72 -1.97 31.07
N ALA A 60 -3.42 -3.02 30.64
CA ALA A 60 -2.80 -4.28 30.24
C ALA A 60 -1.89 -4.09 29.03
N VAL A 61 -2.39 -3.43 27.99
CA VAL A 61 -1.64 -3.09 26.77
C VAL A 61 -0.40 -2.25 27.09
N SER A 62 -0.52 -1.26 27.98
CA SER A 62 0.61 -0.42 28.41
C SER A 62 1.69 -1.26 29.12
N HIS A 63 1.29 -2.13 30.05
CA HIS A 63 2.22 -3.02 30.75
C HIS A 63 2.92 -3.99 29.78
N ILE A 64 2.15 -4.59 28.85
CA ILE A 64 2.68 -5.48 27.81
C ILE A 64 3.67 -4.71 26.93
N LYS A 65 3.29 -3.52 26.44
CA LYS A 65 4.15 -2.69 25.59
C LYS A 65 5.48 -2.36 26.27
N THR A 66 5.45 -1.89 27.51
CA THR A 66 6.67 -1.54 28.26
C THR A 66 7.62 -2.74 28.40
N ARG A 67 7.09 -3.94 28.64
CA ARG A 67 7.91 -5.15 28.70
C ARG A 67 8.43 -5.56 27.32
N LEU A 68 7.58 -5.51 26.29
CA LEU A 68 7.99 -5.83 24.92
C LEU A 68 9.05 -4.86 24.39
N ASP A 69 9.01 -3.57 24.78
CA ASP A 69 10.03 -2.58 24.43
C ASP A 69 11.40 -2.91 25.02
N ALA A 70 11.44 -3.63 26.16
CA ALA A 70 12.68 -4.11 26.76
C ALA A 70 13.23 -5.38 26.09
N LEU A 71 12.41 -6.09 25.31
CA LEU A 71 12.79 -7.30 24.61
C LEU A 71 13.34 -6.99 23.22
N HIS A 72 14.39 -7.71 22.83
CA HIS A 72 14.92 -7.63 21.47
C HIS A 72 14.17 -8.60 20.56
N ARG A 73 13.43 -8.10 19.57
CA ARG A 73 12.69 -8.87 18.56
C ARG A 73 11.71 -9.90 19.18
N PRO A 74 10.61 -9.44 19.81
CA PRO A 74 9.62 -10.34 20.41
C PRO A 74 8.81 -11.11 19.35
N ALA A 75 8.63 -12.41 19.56
CA ALA A 75 7.76 -13.24 18.72
C ALA A 75 6.27 -13.00 19.08
N LEU A 76 5.56 -12.26 18.24
CA LEU A 76 4.14 -11.90 18.44
C LEU A 76 3.21 -12.66 17.49
N PRO A 77 1.92 -12.81 17.82
CA PRO A 77 0.94 -13.54 17.00
C PRO A 77 0.49 -12.75 15.76
N LEU A 78 1.39 -12.51 14.82
CA LEU A 78 1.11 -11.65 13.66
C LEU A 78 -0.06 -12.14 12.80
N ASP A 79 -0.19 -13.45 12.60
CA ASP A 79 -1.31 -14.05 11.84
C ASP A 79 -2.67 -13.75 12.50
N ALA A 80 -2.76 -13.93 13.81
CA ALA A 80 -4.00 -13.66 14.54
C ALA A 80 -4.31 -12.15 14.58
N LEU A 81 -3.30 -11.29 14.67
CA LEU A 81 -3.47 -9.84 14.57
C LEU A 81 -3.99 -9.42 13.18
N CYS A 82 -3.51 -10.05 12.11
CA CYS A 82 -4.03 -9.83 10.77
C CYS A 82 -5.49 -10.25 10.64
N GLN A 83 -5.89 -11.38 11.23
CA GLN A 83 -7.30 -11.82 11.24
C GLN A 83 -8.19 -10.80 11.98
N VAL A 84 -7.72 -10.25 13.10
CA VAL A 84 -8.41 -9.18 13.82
C VAL A 84 -8.57 -7.93 12.94
N LEU A 85 -7.54 -7.52 12.18
CA LEU A 85 -7.62 -6.37 11.28
C LEU A 85 -8.64 -6.52 10.14
N GLN A 86 -9.01 -7.75 9.75
CA GLN A 86 -10.04 -8.00 8.74
C GLN A 86 -11.47 -7.87 9.28
N GLN A 87 -11.65 -7.76 10.59
CA GLN A 87 -12.97 -7.60 11.18
C GLN A 87 -13.48 -6.18 10.93
N SER A 88 -14.65 -6.05 10.29
CA SER A 88 -15.34 -4.77 10.03
C SER A 88 -15.78 -4.00 11.29
N ALA A 89 -15.52 -4.62 12.43
CA ALA A 89 -16.11 -4.39 13.72
C ALA A 89 -15.07 -3.92 14.75
N LEU A 90 -13.89 -3.47 14.31
CA LEU A 90 -12.84 -3.01 15.21
C LEU A 90 -12.97 -1.52 15.55
N SER A 91 -12.60 -1.17 16.78
CA SER A 91 -12.45 0.24 17.14
C SER A 91 -11.19 0.83 16.48
N VAL A 92 -11.17 2.15 16.27
CA VAL A 92 -9.98 2.86 15.75
C VAL A 92 -8.77 2.63 16.67
N VAL A 93 -8.98 2.57 17.98
CA VAL A 93 -7.92 2.30 18.96
C VAL A 93 -7.39 0.87 18.79
N SER A 94 -8.29 -0.11 18.62
CA SER A 94 -7.90 -1.51 18.36
C SER A 94 -7.07 -1.62 17.09
N HIS A 95 -7.44 -0.91 16.02
CA HIS A 95 -6.64 -0.86 14.79
C HIS A 95 -5.23 -0.29 15.06
N ASN A 96 -5.13 0.83 15.76
CA ASN A 96 -3.83 1.44 16.07
C ASN A 96 -2.95 0.52 16.92
N LEU A 97 -3.53 -0.16 17.91
CA LEU A 97 -2.82 -1.11 18.74
C LEU A 97 -2.40 -2.37 17.96
N ALA A 98 -3.25 -2.87 17.06
CA ALA A 98 -2.90 -3.98 16.17
C ALA A 98 -1.68 -3.62 15.31
N PHE A 99 -1.66 -2.44 14.68
CA PHE A 99 -0.52 -1.96 13.89
C PHE A 99 0.74 -1.77 14.73
N LEU A 100 0.62 -1.26 15.96
CA LEU A 100 1.73 -1.15 16.88
C LEU A 100 2.36 -2.53 17.14
N PHE A 101 1.56 -3.54 17.51
CA PHE A 101 2.07 -4.88 17.78
C PHE A 101 2.58 -5.59 16.52
N LEU A 102 1.95 -5.37 15.36
CA LEU A 102 2.47 -5.84 14.08
C LEU A 102 3.87 -5.27 13.85
N GLU A 103 4.08 -3.98 14.05
CA GLU A 103 5.39 -3.34 13.89
C GLU A 103 6.44 -3.89 14.85
N MET A 104 6.09 -4.10 16.12
CA MET A 104 7.02 -4.62 17.14
C MET A 104 7.47 -6.06 16.87
N GLY A 105 6.57 -6.91 16.38
CA GLY A 105 6.85 -8.33 16.14
C GLY A 105 7.35 -8.64 14.73
N PHE A 106 7.30 -7.69 13.80
CA PHE A 106 7.60 -7.92 12.39
C PHE A 106 9.03 -8.42 12.17
N ASP A 107 10.01 -7.80 12.84
CA ASP A 107 11.42 -8.15 12.66
C ASP A 107 11.74 -9.53 13.21
N ALA A 108 10.98 -10.06 14.18
CA ALA A 108 11.18 -11.40 14.74
C ALA A 108 10.61 -12.52 13.85
N ALA A 109 9.67 -12.17 12.97
CA ALA A 109 8.94 -13.13 12.15
C ALA A 109 9.77 -13.71 11.00
N SER A 110 9.38 -14.91 10.54
CA SER A 110 9.94 -15.50 9.32
C SER A 110 9.53 -14.68 8.09
N THR A 111 10.29 -14.77 7.00
CA THR A 111 10.00 -14.11 5.73
C THR A 111 8.62 -14.49 5.18
N GLU A 112 8.22 -15.75 5.36
CA GLU A 112 6.89 -16.24 5.00
C GLU A 112 5.78 -15.55 5.82
N LEU A 113 5.98 -15.37 7.12
CA LEU A 113 5.00 -14.67 7.95
C LEU A 113 4.96 -13.17 7.65
N GLN A 114 6.11 -12.54 7.42
CA GLN A 114 6.20 -11.13 7.02
C GLN A 114 5.44 -10.87 5.71
N THR A 115 5.61 -11.73 4.71
CA THR A 115 4.90 -11.61 3.42
C THR A 115 3.40 -11.81 3.56
N ARG A 116 2.95 -12.76 4.41
CA ARG A 116 1.53 -12.93 4.75
C ARG A 116 0.93 -11.69 5.43
N VAL A 117 1.66 -11.06 6.37
CA VAL A 117 1.24 -9.81 7.02
C VAL A 117 1.09 -8.69 5.98
N LEU A 118 2.07 -8.52 5.10
CA LEU A 118 2.00 -7.51 4.04
C LEU A 118 0.81 -7.76 3.11
N ALA A 119 0.57 -9.02 2.71
CA ALA A 119 -0.55 -9.40 1.87
C ALA A 119 -1.90 -9.10 2.54
N ALA A 120 -2.04 -9.36 3.84
CA ALA A 120 -3.27 -9.08 4.56
C ALA A 120 -3.53 -7.57 4.70
N VAL A 121 -2.48 -6.78 5.01
CA VAL A 121 -2.61 -5.34 5.23
C VAL A 121 -2.80 -4.57 3.92
N VAL A 122 -2.19 -5.00 2.82
CA VAL A 122 -2.30 -4.28 1.55
C VAL A 122 -3.72 -4.26 1.01
N GLN A 123 -4.54 -5.29 1.30
CA GLN A 123 -5.95 -5.35 0.90
C GLN A 123 -6.82 -4.25 1.52
N ILE A 124 -6.37 -3.62 2.61
CA ILE A 124 -7.10 -2.56 3.30
C ILE A 124 -6.36 -1.22 3.32
N VAL A 125 -5.17 -1.13 2.71
CA VAL A 125 -4.24 -0.01 2.92
C VAL A 125 -4.81 1.36 2.55
N SER A 126 -5.62 1.44 1.49
CA SER A 126 -6.26 2.69 1.05
C SER A 126 -7.29 3.23 2.06
N ARG A 127 -7.86 2.35 2.89
CA ARG A 127 -8.86 2.70 3.91
C ARG A 127 -8.23 3.04 5.26
N LEU A 128 -6.95 2.75 5.42
CA LEU A 128 -6.21 3.03 6.65
C LEU A 128 -5.94 4.53 6.81
N SER A 129 -5.76 4.96 8.05
CA SER A 129 -5.25 6.31 8.33
C SER A 129 -3.83 6.50 7.80
N VAL A 130 -3.43 7.75 7.56
CA VAL A 130 -2.09 8.09 7.05
C VAL A 130 -0.96 7.47 7.90
N SER A 131 -1.09 7.52 9.24
CA SER A 131 -0.11 6.91 10.15
C SER A 131 0.01 5.39 9.96
N GLN A 132 -1.10 4.70 9.76
CA GLN A 132 -1.11 3.25 9.53
C GLN A 132 -0.57 2.88 8.14
N GLN A 133 -0.84 3.71 7.13
CA GLN A 133 -0.22 3.58 5.80
C GLN A 133 1.30 3.75 5.90
N GLU A 134 1.78 4.72 6.68
CA GLU A 134 3.22 4.91 6.95
C GLU A 134 3.82 3.69 7.67
N THR A 135 3.12 3.11 8.65
CA THR A 135 3.55 1.85 9.29
C THR A 135 3.65 0.75 8.24
N PHE A 136 2.63 0.54 7.40
CA PHE A 136 2.69 -0.44 6.32
C PHE A 136 3.90 -0.23 5.39
N CYS A 137 4.14 1.02 4.94
CA CYS A 137 5.28 1.35 4.09
C CYS A 137 6.62 0.99 4.75
N ARG A 138 6.72 1.19 6.07
CA ARG A 138 7.89 0.81 6.86
C ARG A 138 8.08 -0.70 6.93
N LEU A 139 7.00 -1.47 7.11
CA LEU A 139 7.03 -2.93 7.07
C LEU A 139 7.46 -3.43 5.69
N LEU A 140 6.90 -2.84 4.63
CA LEU A 140 7.24 -3.17 3.25
C LEU A 140 8.73 -2.99 2.98
N VAL A 141 9.29 -1.84 3.37
CA VAL A 141 10.73 -1.54 3.20
C VAL A 141 11.61 -2.53 3.95
N ARG A 142 11.25 -2.93 5.17
CA ARG A 142 12.00 -3.90 5.96
C ARG A 142 11.97 -5.31 5.38
N ALA A 143 10.89 -5.68 4.70
CA ALA A 143 10.73 -7.01 4.11
C ALA A 143 11.41 -7.15 2.74
N LEU A 144 11.75 -6.04 2.06
CA LEU A 144 12.36 -6.10 0.73
C LEU A 144 13.70 -6.85 0.75
N PRO A 145 13.98 -7.71 -0.26
CA PRO A 145 13.13 -8.02 -1.43
C PRO A 145 11.96 -8.98 -1.11
N VAL A 146 10.77 -8.69 -1.66
CA VAL A 146 9.58 -9.56 -1.57
C VAL A 146 9.02 -9.85 -2.97
N THR A 147 8.44 -11.04 -3.14
CA THR A 147 7.80 -11.44 -4.39
C THR A 147 6.41 -10.84 -4.52
N ALA A 148 6.12 -10.18 -5.65
CA ALA A 148 4.85 -9.47 -5.83
C ALA A 148 3.63 -10.41 -5.80
N SER A 149 3.75 -11.63 -6.33
CA SER A 149 2.64 -12.58 -6.40
C SER A 149 2.12 -13.03 -5.04
N VAL A 150 2.96 -12.94 -4.00
CA VAL A 150 2.59 -13.33 -2.63
C VAL A 150 1.91 -12.16 -1.91
N VAL A 151 2.41 -10.94 -2.10
CA VAL A 151 1.86 -9.73 -1.45
C VAL A 151 0.62 -9.21 -2.16
N PHE A 152 0.59 -9.31 -3.49
CA PHE A 152 -0.51 -8.90 -4.36
C PHE A 152 -1.05 -10.13 -5.09
N PRO A 153 -1.68 -11.08 -4.37
CA PRO A 153 -2.29 -12.23 -5.01
C PRO A 153 -3.35 -11.74 -5.98
N ARG A 154 -3.32 -12.26 -7.21
CA ARG A 154 -4.39 -12.00 -8.18
C ARG A 154 -5.69 -12.54 -7.60
N THR A 155 -6.72 -11.72 -7.59
CA THR A 155 -8.10 -12.19 -7.49
C THR A 155 -8.44 -12.88 -8.81
N GLU A 156 -7.97 -14.13 -9.01
CA GLU A 156 -8.27 -14.94 -10.21
C GLU A 156 -9.73 -15.45 -10.21
N GLY A 157 -10.69 -14.55 -9.98
CA GLY A 157 -12.14 -14.80 -10.08
C GLY A 157 -12.80 -14.17 -11.30
N ALA A 158 -12.12 -13.28 -12.04
CA ALA A 158 -12.72 -12.56 -13.17
C ALA A 158 -12.31 -13.08 -14.57
N ALA A 159 -11.38 -14.04 -14.65
CA ALA A 159 -10.78 -14.44 -15.94
C ALA A 159 -10.87 -15.94 -16.28
N ARG A 160 -11.58 -16.77 -15.49
CA ARG A 160 -11.64 -18.22 -15.78
C ARG A 160 -13.00 -18.86 -16.06
N ASP A 161 -14.13 -18.21 -15.80
CA ASP A 161 -15.46 -18.76 -16.18
C ASP A 161 -16.36 -17.75 -16.91
N GLN A 162 -15.84 -17.12 -17.98
CA GLN A 162 -16.67 -16.40 -18.98
C GLN A 162 -17.28 -17.35 -20.03
N ARG A 163 -17.54 -18.61 -19.65
CA ARG A 163 -18.48 -19.48 -20.36
C ARG A 163 -19.30 -20.20 -19.30
N GLU A 164 -20.56 -19.76 -19.18
CA GLU A 164 -21.66 -20.46 -18.51
C GLU A 164 -21.91 -20.21 -17.01
N VAL A 165 -21.96 -18.97 -16.51
CA VAL A 165 -22.99 -18.59 -15.50
C VAL A 165 -23.36 -17.11 -15.65
N GLU A 166 -24.07 -16.78 -16.73
CA GLU A 166 -24.93 -15.59 -16.76
C GLU A 166 -26.19 -15.91 -15.96
N MET A 167 -26.15 -15.77 -14.63
CA MET A 167 -27.33 -15.40 -13.86
C MET A 167 -26.96 -14.91 -12.45
N THR A 168 -27.23 -13.62 -12.23
CA THR A 168 -27.58 -13.01 -10.93
C THR A 168 -26.51 -12.97 -9.84
N LEU A 169 -25.40 -12.25 -10.05
CA LEU A 169 -24.74 -11.52 -8.96
C LEU A 169 -24.30 -10.13 -9.46
N ASN A 170 -24.60 -9.12 -8.65
CA ASN A 170 -24.66 -7.70 -9.00
C ASN A 170 -23.31 -7.14 -9.51
N SER A 171 -23.32 -6.51 -10.68
CA SER A 171 -22.19 -5.78 -11.29
C SER A 171 -21.50 -4.83 -10.30
N ASP A 172 -22.29 -4.19 -9.44
CA ASP A 172 -21.81 -3.22 -8.44
C ASP A 172 -20.80 -3.82 -7.45
N VAL A 173 -20.89 -5.11 -7.11
CA VAL A 173 -19.98 -5.73 -6.12
C VAL A 173 -18.62 -6.06 -6.73
N ILE A 174 -18.58 -6.41 -8.02
CA ILE A 174 -17.34 -6.74 -8.73
C ILE A 174 -16.55 -5.45 -9.03
N ASP A 175 -17.25 -4.37 -9.39
CA ASP A 175 -16.63 -3.07 -9.64
C ASP A 175 -16.03 -2.47 -8.36
N HIS A 176 -16.73 -2.54 -7.21
CA HIS A 176 -16.20 -2.02 -5.94
C HIS A 176 -14.99 -2.81 -5.38
N VAL A 177 -14.89 -4.10 -5.68
CA VAL A 177 -13.73 -4.92 -5.28
C VAL A 177 -12.51 -4.59 -6.14
N ASN A 178 -12.70 -4.36 -7.43
CA ASN A 178 -11.64 -3.94 -8.34
C ASN A 178 -11.17 -2.50 -8.06
N GLU A 179 -12.10 -1.56 -7.82
CA GLU A 179 -11.78 -0.18 -7.43
C GLU A 179 -10.98 -0.11 -6.11
N GLY A 180 -11.36 -0.94 -5.11
CA GLY A 180 -10.65 -1.01 -3.84
C GLY A 180 -9.21 -1.53 -4.00
N ASN A 181 -9.00 -2.55 -4.84
CA ASN A 181 -7.68 -3.08 -5.12
C ASN A 181 -6.80 -2.08 -5.87
N ASP A 182 -7.37 -1.33 -6.83
CA ASP A 182 -6.66 -0.27 -7.54
C ASP A 182 -6.28 0.89 -6.62
N ALA A 183 -7.15 1.29 -5.69
CA ALA A 183 -6.84 2.30 -4.69
C ALA A 183 -5.67 1.87 -3.77
N ASN A 184 -5.67 0.61 -3.34
CA ASN A 184 -4.59 0.04 -2.54
C ASN A 184 -3.25 0.06 -3.29
N ILE A 185 -3.24 -0.40 -4.54
CA ILE A 185 -2.06 -0.39 -5.41
C ILE A 185 -1.54 1.03 -5.60
N ASN A 186 -2.42 2.01 -5.81
CA ASN A 186 -2.01 3.41 -5.97
C ASN A 186 -1.30 3.97 -4.73
N VAL A 187 -1.72 3.59 -3.51
CA VAL A 187 -1.00 3.99 -2.27
C VAL A 187 0.42 3.41 -2.26
N VAL A 188 0.58 2.15 -2.65
CA VAL A 188 1.91 1.51 -2.71
C VAL A 188 2.78 2.16 -3.77
N LEU A 189 2.26 2.38 -4.98
CA LEU A 189 3.01 3.00 -6.08
C LEU A 189 3.39 4.45 -5.77
N ASP A 190 2.51 5.19 -5.11
CA ASP A 190 2.79 6.56 -4.68
C ASP A 190 3.94 6.61 -3.67
N PHE A 191 3.97 5.68 -2.71
CA PHE A 191 5.08 5.53 -1.79
C PHE A 191 6.38 5.08 -2.48
N ILE A 192 6.32 4.09 -3.38
CA ILE A 192 7.51 3.64 -4.12
C ILE A 192 8.07 4.76 -5.00
N LEU A 193 7.20 5.56 -5.63
CA LEU A 193 7.62 6.73 -6.39
C LEU A 193 8.40 7.72 -5.51
N ASP A 194 7.91 7.98 -4.29
CA ASP A 194 8.64 8.81 -3.31
C ASP A 194 9.99 8.22 -2.93
N LEU A 195 10.03 6.92 -2.65
CA LEU A 195 11.23 6.20 -2.28
C LEU A 195 12.30 6.27 -3.38
N VAL A 196 11.90 6.10 -4.64
CA VAL A 196 12.79 6.14 -5.81
C VAL A 196 13.26 7.57 -6.12
N LEU A 197 12.40 8.58 -5.92
CA LEU A 197 12.77 9.99 -6.09
C LEU A 197 13.65 10.54 -4.95
N TYR A 198 13.66 9.86 -3.80
CA TYR A 198 14.44 10.30 -2.65
C TYR A 198 15.94 10.18 -2.90
N GLU A 199 16.65 11.28 -2.67
CA GLU A 199 18.10 11.37 -2.74
C GLU A 199 18.64 11.90 -1.42
N PRO A 200 19.57 11.21 -0.75
CA PRO A 200 20.11 11.65 0.53
C PRO A 200 20.98 12.90 0.34
N PRO A 201 20.94 13.88 1.27
CA PRO A 201 21.73 15.10 1.16
C PRO A 201 23.22 14.76 1.02
N SER A 202 23.90 15.48 0.13
CA SER A 202 25.34 15.30 -0.06
C SER A 202 26.10 16.01 1.06
N SER A 203 27.02 15.28 1.70
CA SER A 203 27.86 15.75 2.81
C SER A 203 28.72 16.98 2.48
N THR A 204 28.81 17.36 1.20
CA THR A 204 29.59 18.49 0.70
C THR A 204 28.87 19.84 0.69
N ARG A 205 27.59 19.92 1.05
CA ARG A 205 26.86 21.20 1.18
C ARG A 205 26.52 21.50 2.63
N THR A 206 27.35 22.33 3.24
CA THR A 206 26.98 23.09 4.43
C THR A 206 25.71 23.91 4.12
N ASN A 207 24.66 23.66 4.92
CA ASN A 207 23.47 24.52 5.08
C ASN A 207 22.36 24.44 4.02
N ALA A 208 22.14 23.31 3.36
CA ALA A 208 20.93 23.13 2.57
C ALA A 208 20.27 21.76 2.81
N THR A 209 19.26 21.74 3.69
CA THR A 209 18.24 20.68 3.87
C THR A 209 17.35 20.49 2.63
N THR A 210 17.79 20.93 1.46
CA THR A 210 17.01 20.90 0.22
C THR A 210 17.18 19.55 -0.47
N THR A 211 16.39 18.57 -0.02
CA THR A 211 16.08 17.39 -0.84
C THR A 211 15.39 17.86 -2.11
N PHE A 212 16.12 17.83 -3.22
CA PHE A 212 15.63 18.31 -4.51
C PHE A 212 14.54 17.39 -5.06
N GLY A 213 13.41 17.96 -5.47
CA GLY A 213 12.40 17.30 -6.30
C GLY A 213 11.20 16.70 -5.56
N LEU A 214 11.26 16.53 -4.24
CA LEU A 214 10.12 16.09 -3.43
C LEU A 214 9.50 17.26 -2.67
N MET A 215 8.16 17.29 -2.61
CA MET A 215 7.46 18.25 -1.77
C MET A 215 7.67 17.94 -0.28
N THR A 216 7.62 18.98 0.56
CA THR A 216 7.72 18.86 2.03
C THR A 216 6.89 17.73 2.65
N PRO A 217 5.57 17.59 2.36
CA PRO A 217 4.77 16.50 2.95
C PRO A 217 5.23 15.10 2.55
N ARG A 218 5.74 14.93 1.32
CA ARG A 218 6.29 13.65 0.84
C ARG A 218 7.61 13.32 1.53
N LEU A 219 8.44 14.33 1.77
CA LEU A 219 9.66 14.18 2.55
C LEU A 219 9.38 13.83 4.01
N GLU A 220 8.41 14.50 4.64
CA GLU A 220 7.98 14.19 6.01
C GLU A 220 7.48 12.74 6.12
N ARG A 221 6.73 12.25 5.12
CA ARG A 221 6.31 10.84 5.04
C ARG A 221 7.52 9.91 5.05
N LEU A 222 8.54 10.18 4.23
CA LEU A 222 9.78 9.38 4.20
C LEU A 222 10.58 9.44 5.50
N GLN A 223 10.64 10.61 6.15
CA GLN A 223 11.24 10.77 7.48
C GLN A 223 10.52 9.93 8.52
N ARG A 224 9.18 9.97 8.52
CA ARG A 224 8.37 9.15 9.42
C ARG A 224 8.58 7.68 9.16
N VAL A 225 8.74 7.25 7.90
CA VAL A 225 9.07 5.85 7.50
C VAL A 225 10.53 5.47 7.83
N LYS A 226 11.38 6.43 8.26
CA LYS A 226 12.80 6.26 8.61
C LYS A 226 13.73 5.99 7.42
N ILE A 227 13.31 6.34 6.19
CA ILE A 227 14.17 6.21 5.00
C ILE A 227 15.46 7.06 5.08
N PRO A 228 15.44 8.30 5.59
CA PRO A 228 16.65 9.12 5.72
C PRO A 228 17.71 8.56 6.67
N GLN A 229 17.38 7.53 7.46
CA GLN A 229 18.32 6.87 8.38
C GLN A 229 19.19 5.82 7.66
N PHE A 230 18.86 5.48 6.40
CA PHE A 230 19.62 4.52 5.63
C PHE A 230 20.89 5.13 5.06
N ASP A 231 21.97 4.37 5.11
CA ASP A 231 23.15 4.64 4.34
C ASP A 231 22.84 4.57 2.83
N ARG A 232 23.64 5.29 2.03
CA ARG A 232 23.43 5.38 0.58
C ARG A 232 23.34 4.00 -0.09
N GLU A 233 24.21 3.07 0.30
CA GLU A 233 24.22 1.71 -0.26
C GLU A 233 22.94 0.94 0.05
N VAL A 234 22.48 1.02 1.30
CA VAL A 234 21.23 0.38 1.74
C VAL A 234 20.04 1.01 1.02
N LEU A 235 20.01 2.33 0.91
CA LEU A 235 18.96 3.05 0.20
C LEU A 235 18.86 2.62 -1.27
N TYR A 236 19.98 2.61 -2.01
CA TYR A 236 19.98 2.23 -3.43
C TYR A 236 19.60 0.76 -3.64
N LYS A 237 20.02 -0.12 -2.72
CA LYS A 237 19.57 -1.52 -2.71
C LYS A 237 18.05 -1.61 -2.53
N VAL A 238 17.51 -0.92 -1.53
CA VAL A 238 16.07 -0.86 -1.26
C VAL A 238 15.28 -0.28 -2.44
N GLN A 239 15.76 0.80 -3.07
CA GLN A 239 15.16 1.37 -4.27
C GLN A 239 15.11 0.37 -5.43
N LEU A 240 16.21 -0.36 -5.67
CA LEU A 240 16.27 -1.38 -6.71
C LEU A 240 15.31 -2.54 -6.41
N ASP A 241 15.24 -3.00 -5.17
CA ASP A 241 14.32 -4.05 -4.76
C ASP A 241 12.85 -3.62 -4.85
N ALA A 242 12.54 -2.34 -4.57
CA ALA A 242 11.22 -1.77 -4.81
C ALA A 242 10.87 -1.71 -6.32
N LEU A 243 11.82 -1.36 -7.19
CA LEU A 243 11.61 -1.37 -8.63
C LEU A 243 11.40 -2.79 -9.18
N ARG A 244 12.09 -3.78 -8.62
CA ARG A 244 11.87 -5.21 -8.93
C ARG A 244 10.49 -5.66 -8.50
N LEU A 245 10.03 -5.24 -7.32
CA LEU A 245 8.65 -5.47 -6.87
C LEU A 245 7.63 -4.92 -7.90
N VAL A 246 7.77 -3.66 -8.33
CA VAL A 246 6.86 -3.04 -9.32
C VAL A 246 6.88 -3.78 -10.67
N LYS A 247 8.04 -4.31 -11.08
CA LYS A 247 8.15 -5.15 -12.28
C LYS A 247 7.31 -6.42 -12.16
N GLU A 248 7.42 -7.11 -11.02
CA GLU A 248 6.69 -8.36 -10.76
C GLU A 248 5.19 -8.15 -10.52
N MET A 249 4.77 -6.96 -10.07
CA MET A 249 3.35 -6.65 -9.86
C MET A 249 2.55 -6.81 -11.16
N THR A 250 1.44 -7.53 -11.12
CA THR A 250 0.57 -7.73 -12.28
C THR A 250 -0.43 -6.59 -12.42
N ILE A 251 0.07 -5.38 -12.66
CA ILE A 251 -0.69 -4.15 -12.83
C ILE A 251 -0.50 -3.58 -14.24
N PRO A 252 -1.42 -2.74 -14.75
CA PRO A 252 -1.29 -2.10 -16.06
C PRO A 252 0.02 -1.33 -16.18
N THR A 253 0.66 -1.38 -17.35
CA THR A 253 1.96 -0.75 -17.56
C THR A 253 1.90 0.77 -17.40
N ARG A 254 0.80 1.43 -17.79
CA ARG A 254 0.55 2.85 -17.49
C ARG A 254 0.82 3.26 -16.04
N CYS A 255 0.54 2.39 -15.07
CA CYS A 255 0.77 2.67 -13.65
C CYS A 255 2.25 2.58 -13.25
N LYS A 256 3.05 1.78 -13.98
CA LYS A 256 4.47 1.52 -13.71
C LYS A 256 5.38 2.59 -14.32
N ILE A 257 4.99 3.17 -15.46
CA ILE A 257 5.80 4.12 -16.24
C ILE A 257 6.33 5.28 -15.37
N PRO A 258 5.53 6.00 -14.54
CA PRO A 258 6.05 7.10 -13.73
C PRO A 258 7.13 6.68 -12.75
N VAL A 259 7.03 5.46 -12.19
CA VAL A 259 8.00 4.92 -11.24
C VAL A 259 9.31 4.59 -11.93
N TYR A 260 9.27 3.95 -13.10
CA TYR A 260 10.47 3.69 -13.88
C TYR A 260 11.11 4.98 -14.39
N LEU A 261 10.32 5.97 -14.82
CA LEU A 261 10.87 7.26 -15.24
C LEU A 261 11.61 7.95 -14.07
N ALA A 262 11.05 7.93 -12.87
CA ALA A 262 11.75 8.42 -11.68
C ALA A 262 13.08 7.69 -11.45
N GLY A 263 13.10 6.36 -11.58
CA GLY A 263 14.32 5.56 -11.43
C GLY A 263 15.39 5.83 -12.50
N SER A 264 14.99 6.17 -13.72
CA SER A 264 15.92 6.56 -14.81
C SER A 264 16.73 7.82 -14.50
N ALA A 265 16.21 8.68 -13.61
CA ALA A 265 16.85 9.90 -13.15
C ALA A 265 17.77 9.69 -11.93
N SER A 266 17.91 8.46 -11.44
CA SER A 266 18.78 8.12 -10.31
C SER A 266 20.27 8.33 -10.65
N PHE A 267 21.07 8.69 -9.64
CA PHE A 267 22.52 8.76 -9.73
C PHE A 267 23.19 7.40 -9.63
N HIS A 268 22.48 6.38 -9.13
CA HIS A 268 23.01 5.04 -8.99
C HIS A 268 22.81 4.24 -10.27
N HIS A 269 23.91 3.79 -10.89
CA HIS A 269 23.90 3.10 -12.17
C HIS A 269 22.94 1.90 -12.21
N ALA A 270 22.93 1.03 -11.19
CA ALA A 270 22.05 -0.15 -11.19
C ALA A 270 20.55 0.22 -11.18
N VAL A 271 20.16 1.29 -10.50
CA VAL A 271 18.76 1.75 -10.43
C VAL A 271 18.36 2.35 -11.78
N LYS A 272 19.25 3.18 -12.33
CA LYS A 272 19.08 3.82 -13.64
C LYS A 272 19.01 2.80 -14.78
N ASP A 273 19.95 1.86 -14.84
CA ASP A 273 20.03 0.87 -15.92
C ASP A 273 18.83 -0.08 -15.90
N PHE A 274 18.42 -0.54 -14.71
CA PHE A 274 17.21 -1.35 -14.56
C PHE A 274 15.96 -0.60 -15.06
N SER A 275 15.84 0.67 -14.69
CA SER A 275 14.69 1.51 -15.07
C SER A 275 14.67 1.80 -16.57
N ASN A 276 15.83 2.13 -17.16
CA ASN A 276 15.98 2.33 -18.60
C ASN A 276 15.64 1.08 -19.39
N GLU A 277 16.06 -0.09 -18.90
CA GLU A 277 15.71 -1.36 -19.52
C GLU A 277 14.19 -1.56 -19.53
N GLN A 278 13.52 -1.35 -18.39
CA GLN A 278 12.06 -1.50 -18.31
C GLN A 278 11.34 -0.50 -19.22
N LEU A 279 11.73 0.78 -19.21
CA LEU A 279 11.13 1.79 -20.08
C LEU A 279 11.36 1.47 -21.57
N SER A 280 12.53 0.98 -21.95
CA SER A 280 12.82 0.60 -23.34
C SER A 280 11.92 -0.55 -23.82
N ARG A 281 11.48 -1.43 -22.93
CA ARG A 281 10.51 -2.49 -23.25
C ARG A 281 9.12 -1.91 -23.45
N VAL A 282 8.70 -0.98 -22.60
CA VAL A 282 7.40 -0.29 -22.74
C VAL A 282 7.33 0.43 -24.09
N VAL A 283 8.35 1.23 -24.43
CA VAL A 283 8.38 1.98 -25.70
C VAL A 283 8.33 1.03 -26.92
N LYS A 284 8.97 -0.15 -26.84
CA LYS A 284 9.03 -1.09 -27.97
C LYS A 284 7.79 -1.96 -28.12
N LEU A 285 7.09 -2.27 -27.03
CA LEU A 285 6.06 -3.32 -27.01
C LEU A 285 4.66 -2.77 -26.69
N GLU A 286 4.60 -1.60 -26.05
CA GLU A 286 3.37 -1.06 -25.42
C GLU A 286 3.28 0.45 -25.67
N GLU A 287 3.59 0.90 -26.89
CA GLU A 287 3.56 2.32 -27.30
C GLU A 287 2.18 2.96 -27.03
N THR A 288 1.10 2.20 -27.20
CA THR A 288 -0.27 2.64 -26.95
C THR A 288 -0.52 3.09 -25.49
N GLU A 289 0.23 2.56 -24.52
CA GLU A 289 0.12 2.97 -23.12
C GLU A 289 0.77 4.34 -22.85
N LEU A 290 1.71 4.78 -23.71
CA LEU A 290 2.30 6.12 -23.60
C LEU A 290 1.38 7.23 -24.15
N GLU A 291 0.49 6.89 -25.07
CA GLU A 291 -0.49 7.82 -25.66
C GLU A 291 -1.66 8.12 -24.71
N ASP A 292 -1.77 7.38 -23.60
CA ASP A 292 -2.78 7.59 -22.58
C ASP A 292 -2.63 8.98 -21.94
N ALA A 293 -3.70 9.78 -22.00
CA ALA A 293 -3.76 11.13 -21.46
C ALA A 293 -3.48 11.18 -19.95
N ASP A 294 -3.86 10.15 -19.19
CA ASP A 294 -3.61 10.07 -17.75
C ASP A 294 -2.14 9.79 -17.45
N VAL A 295 -1.48 8.96 -18.27
CA VAL A 295 -0.04 8.74 -18.19
C VAL A 295 0.70 10.04 -18.51
N ALA A 296 0.36 10.67 -19.64
CA ALA A 296 0.95 11.95 -20.03
C ALA A 296 0.80 13.01 -18.93
N ARG A 297 -0.37 13.09 -18.27
CA ARG A 297 -0.61 14.02 -17.16
C ARG A 297 0.25 13.72 -15.93
N ARG A 298 0.37 12.44 -15.55
CA ARG A 298 1.23 12.01 -14.43
C ARG A 298 2.70 12.28 -14.72
N LEU A 299 3.15 12.06 -15.96
CA LEU A 299 4.50 12.37 -16.40
C LEU A 299 4.77 13.88 -16.39
N MET A 300 3.84 14.69 -16.90
CA MET A 300 3.94 16.15 -16.83
C MET A 300 3.97 16.64 -15.38
N ALA A 301 3.17 16.07 -14.48
CA ALA A 301 3.21 16.41 -13.06
C ALA A 301 4.55 16.07 -12.41
N LEU A 302 5.19 14.98 -12.83
CA LEU A 302 6.52 14.60 -12.37
C LEU A 302 7.60 15.56 -12.88
N VAL A 303 7.52 16.00 -14.14
CA VAL A 303 8.48 16.92 -14.79
C VAL A 303 8.34 18.35 -14.28
N LEU A 304 7.10 18.86 -14.23
CA LEU A 304 6.79 20.26 -13.93
C LEU A 304 6.60 20.52 -12.42
N GLY A 305 6.50 19.45 -11.63
CA GLY A 305 6.10 19.52 -10.24
C GLY A 305 4.58 19.63 -10.09
N SER A 306 4.08 19.12 -8.96
CA SER A 306 2.65 19.01 -8.64
C SER A 306 1.92 20.35 -8.54
N GLN A 307 2.62 21.47 -8.28
CA GLN A 307 1.99 22.80 -8.22
C GLN A 307 1.61 23.33 -9.61
N VAL A 308 2.37 22.99 -10.66
CA VAL A 308 2.08 23.45 -12.03
C VAL A 308 0.93 22.63 -12.64
N ALA A 309 0.82 21.34 -12.28
CA ALA A 309 -0.25 20.48 -12.76
C ALA A 309 -1.65 20.88 -12.21
N GLN A 310 -1.72 21.47 -11.03
CA GLN A 310 -2.99 21.94 -10.42
C GLN A 310 -3.51 23.24 -11.06
N CYS A 311 -2.63 24.11 -11.56
CA CYS A 311 -3.03 25.32 -12.28
C CYS A 311 -3.72 25.06 -13.61
N ALA A 312 -3.45 23.91 -14.25
CA ALA A 312 -4.09 23.54 -15.52
C ALA A 312 -5.58 23.18 -15.37
N GLY A 313 -6.02 22.72 -14.19
CA GLY A 313 -7.42 22.45 -13.89
C GLY A 313 -8.21 23.67 -13.37
N ALA A 314 -7.51 24.74 -12.99
CA ALA A 314 -8.12 25.95 -12.43
C ALA A 314 -8.20 27.12 -13.44
N SER A 315 -7.80 26.91 -14.70
CA SER A 315 -7.78 27.98 -15.72
C SER A 315 -9.12 28.17 -16.47
N GLU A 316 -10.25 27.83 -15.85
CA GLU A 316 -11.55 28.45 -16.16
C GLU A 316 -12.02 29.30 -14.97
N ARG A 317 -11.20 30.28 -14.58
CA ARG A 317 -11.56 31.60 -14.02
C ARG A 317 -10.43 32.11 -13.13
N GLY A 318 -9.79 33.20 -13.58
CA GLY A 318 -9.11 34.13 -12.69
C GLY A 318 -7.60 34.19 -12.86
N LYS A 319 -7.13 35.40 -13.18
CA LYS A 319 -5.72 35.83 -13.21
C LYS A 319 -4.95 35.40 -11.94
N CYS A 320 -3.74 34.89 -12.12
CA CYS A 320 -2.71 34.92 -11.08
C CYS A 320 -1.52 35.76 -11.56
N ASP A 321 -1.23 36.80 -10.78
CA ASP A 321 -0.05 37.65 -10.87
C ASP A 321 1.11 37.10 -10.02
N HIS A 322 2.31 37.20 -10.59
CA HIS A 322 3.63 37.40 -9.98
C HIS A 322 4.39 36.28 -9.22
N ALA A 323 5.58 36.02 -9.80
CA ALA A 323 6.93 36.05 -9.22
C ALA A 323 7.50 34.83 -8.48
N GLY A 324 8.58 34.29 -9.06
CA GLY A 324 9.54 33.42 -8.38
C GLY A 324 10.21 32.40 -9.31
N ARG A 325 11.26 32.79 -10.04
CA ARG A 325 12.15 31.84 -10.74
C ARG A 325 13.10 31.18 -9.72
N PRO A 326 13.21 29.85 -9.67
CA PRO A 326 14.40 29.19 -9.15
C PRO A 326 15.29 28.75 -10.34
N ASP A 327 16.45 29.38 -10.46
CA ASP A 327 17.55 28.87 -11.27
C ASP A 327 18.10 27.58 -10.65
N ALA A 328 18.03 26.46 -11.38
CA ALA A 328 18.71 25.21 -11.02
C ALA A 328 19.31 24.54 -12.28
N PRO A 329 20.56 24.86 -12.65
CA PRO A 329 21.21 24.27 -13.81
C PRO A 329 21.85 22.93 -13.43
N GLY A 330 21.16 21.81 -13.65
CA GLY A 330 21.79 20.50 -13.46
C GLY A 330 20.87 19.30 -13.67
N ARG A 331 19.69 19.29 -13.01
CA ARG A 331 18.72 18.19 -13.14
C ARG A 331 17.84 18.28 -14.38
N CYS A 332 17.60 19.49 -14.88
CA CYS A 332 16.79 19.69 -16.08
C CYS A 332 17.40 18.98 -17.30
N LYS A 333 18.74 18.84 -17.40
CA LYS A 333 19.37 18.20 -18.56
C LYS A 333 19.20 16.68 -18.60
N TYR A 334 19.30 15.99 -17.47
CA TYR A 334 19.15 14.52 -17.43
C TYR A 334 17.69 14.09 -17.44
N PHE A 335 16.81 14.83 -16.75
CA PHE A 335 15.37 14.56 -16.78
C PHE A 335 14.78 14.94 -18.14
N ALA A 336 15.17 16.07 -18.73
CA ALA A 336 14.77 16.41 -20.09
C ALA A 336 15.38 15.46 -21.12
N SER A 337 16.58 14.89 -20.89
CA SER A 337 17.13 13.87 -21.78
C SER A 337 16.37 12.55 -21.74
N ALA A 338 15.84 12.15 -20.58
CA ALA A 338 14.95 11.00 -20.47
C ALA A 338 13.61 11.30 -21.15
N VAL A 339 12.99 12.45 -20.85
CA VAL A 339 11.74 12.91 -21.47
C VAL A 339 11.86 13.12 -22.98
N SER A 340 13.01 13.61 -23.47
CA SER A 340 13.30 13.74 -24.91
C SER A 340 13.51 12.38 -25.58
N ALA A 341 14.01 11.39 -24.84
CA ALA A 341 14.06 10.00 -25.31
C ALA A 341 12.67 9.34 -25.37
N PHE A 342 11.67 9.87 -24.64
CA PHE A 342 10.25 9.47 -24.72
C PHE A 342 9.43 10.22 -25.77
N GLY A 343 10.07 10.97 -26.69
CA GLY A 343 9.38 11.55 -27.84
C GLY A 343 8.52 12.78 -27.57
N PHE A 344 8.57 13.40 -26.39
CA PHE A 344 7.96 14.71 -26.14
C PHE A 344 8.84 15.86 -26.67
N ASP A 345 9.20 15.82 -27.96
CA ASP A 345 9.84 16.95 -28.62
C ASP A 345 8.78 17.81 -29.31
N ARG A 346 8.55 19.03 -28.77
CA ARG A 346 7.75 20.06 -29.44
C ARG A 346 8.52 20.54 -30.67
N SER A 347 8.29 19.87 -31.80
CA SER A 347 8.57 20.40 -33.13
C SER A 347 7.31 20.40 -33.99
N HIS A 348 6.24 21.06 -33.53
CA HIS A 348 5.31 21.66 -34.47
C HIS A 348 5.91 22.96 -34.98
N LYS A 349 6.66 22.84 -36.10
CA LYS A 349 6.83 23.96 -37.02
C LYS A 349 5.44 24.40 -37.46
N CYS A 350 5.13 25.67 -37.26
CA CYS A 350 4.02 26.33 -37.92
C CYS A 350 4.16 26.12 -39.44
N ALA A 351 3.23 25.37 -40.01
CA ALA A 351 2.93 25.43 -41.43
C ALA A 351 1.43 25.69 -41.55
N THR A 352 1.12 26.74 -42.30
CA THR A 352 -0.21 27.26 -42.65
C THR A 352 -1.07 26.23 -43.40
N PRO A 353 -2.41 26.42 -43.43
CA PRO A 353 -3.34 25.40 -43.89
C PRO A 353 -3.41 25.40 -45.42
N ASP A 354 -3.34 24.23 -46.03
CA ASP A 354 -4.15 23.87 -47.20
C ASP A 354 -3.93 22.38 -47.56
N ALA A 355 -4.95 21.82 -48.21
CA ALA A 355 -5.06 20.48 -48.77
C ALA A 355 -5.60 19.38 -47.82
N ALA A 356 -6.91 19.20 -47.94
CA ALA A 356 -7.59 17.92 -47.78
C ALA A 356 -6.90 16.81 -48.60
N ILE A 357 -7.07 15.54 -48.18
CA ILE A 357 -7.53 14.41 -49.02
C ILE A 357 -7.55 13.10 -48.18
N VAL A 358 -8.77 12.63 -47.96
CA VAL A 358 -9.32 11.25 -48.10
C VAL A 358 -8.60 10.06 -47.45
N VAL A 359 -9.27 9.53 -46.42
CA VAL A 359 -9.22 8.14 -45.92
C VAL A 359 -10.02 7.21 -46.84
N PRO A 360 -9.65 5.92 -46.98
CA PRO A 360 -10.68 4.89 -47.05
C PRO A 360 -10.51 3.85 -45.94
N LEU A 361 -11.59 3.73 -45.16
CA LEU A 361 -11.94 2.52 -44.42
C LEU A 361 -12.20 1.38 -45.41
N ASP A 362 -11.82 0.16 -45.05
CA ASP A 362 -12.62 -1.00 -45.43
C ASP A 362 -12.70 -1.99 -44.26
N VAL A 363 -13.95 -2.34 -43.95
CA VAL A 363 -14.41 -3.20 -42.87
C VAL A 363 -14.92 -4.47 -43.53
N ARG A 364 -14.45 -5.64 -43.11
CA ARG A 364 -15.14 -6.91 -43.41
C ARG A 364 -15.25 -7.81 -42.20
N HIS A 365 -16.48 -7.86 -41.70
CA HIS A 365 -17.05 -8.91 -40.86
C HIS A 365 -17.03 -10.28 -41.54
N ARG A 366 -16.87 -11.35 -40.74
CA ARG A 366 -17.56 -12.63 -40.99
C ARG A 366 -17.81 -13.38 -39.68
N ALA A 367 -19.09 -13.64 -39.42
CA ALA A 367 -19.60 -14.47 -38.33
C ALA A 367 -19.65 -15.94 -38.77
N VAL A 368 -19.50 -16.88 -37.81
CA VAL A 368 -20.00 -18.26 -37.90
C VAL A 368 -20.51 -18.72 -36.52
N THR A 369 -21.65 -19.40 -36.55
CA THR A 369 -22.57 -19.85 -35.51
C THR A 369 -22.28 -21.25 -34.93
N ALA A 370 -22.71 -21.51 -33.69
CA ALA A 370 -23.68 -22.57 -33.28
C ALA A 370 -23.30 -23.56 -32.13
N SER A 371 -24.30 -23.75 -31.24
CA SER A 371 -24.76 -24.96 -30.50
C SER A 371 -23.92 -25.59 -29.37
N ARG A 372 -24.42 -26.22 -28.28
CA ARG A 372 -25.68 -26.29 -27.46
C ARG A 372 -25.46 -27.43 -26.41
N ASN A 373 -26.17 -27.38 -25.26
CA ASN A 373 -26.41 -28.43 -24.21
C ASN A 373 -25.39 -28.43 -23.05
N GLY A 374 -25.70 -28.36 -21.74
CA GLY A 374 -26.93 -28.46 -20.95
C GLY A 374 -26.86 -29.61 -19.91
N LYS A 375 -26.88 -29.33 -18.59
CA LYS A 375 -27.52 -30.17 -17.52
C LYS A 375 -27.35 -29.63 -16.08
N GLN A 376 -28.45 -29.70 -15.32
CA GLN A 376 -28.66 -29.47 -13.88
C GLN A 376 -28.02 -30.55 -12.98
N ASP A 377 -27.69 -30.25 -11.71
CA ASP A 377 -28.51 -30.62 -10.52
C ASP A 377 -27.81 -30.41 -9.14
N GLN A 378 -28.61 -29.84 -8.20
CA GLN A 378 -28.82 -30.13 -6.77
C GLN A 378 -27.74 -29.98 -5.66
N ALA A 379 -27.98 -28.95 -4.83
CA ALA A 379 -28.18 -28.92 -3.36
C ALA A 379 -27.65 -30.04 -2.44
N SER A 380 -26.97 -29.62 -1.35
CA SER A 380 -27.27 -30.12 0.00
C SER A 380 -26.79 -29.18 1.11
N GLU A 381 -27.74 -28.82 1.94
CA GLU A 381 -27.70 -28.01 3.15
C GLU A 381 -27.25 -28.87 4.35
N CYS A 382 -26.36 -28.35 5.21
CA CYS A 382 -26.10 -28.92 6.54
C CYS A 382 -25.81 -27.79 7.55
N ALA A 383 -26.74 -27.65 8.47
CA ALA A 383 -26.73 -26.73 9.60
C ALA A 383 -25.67 -27.11 10.64
N ALA A 384 -25.02 -26.12 11.23
CA ALA A 384 -24.25 -26.26 12.47
C ALA A 384 -24.56 -25.09 13.41
N MET A 385 -25.12 -25.42 14.57
CA MET A 385 -25.34 -24.53 15.72
C MET A 385 -24.01 -24.18 16.40
N PRO A 386 -23.79 -22.94 16.88
CA PRO A 386 -22.71 -22.64 17.81
C PRO A 386 -23.22 -22.54 19.25
N VAL A 387 -22.49 -23.21 20.15
CA VAL A 387 -22.59 -23.10 21.61
C VAL A 387 -21.72 -21.92 22.04
N ASP A 388 -22.32 -20.93 22.72
CA ASP A 388 -21.63 -19.76 23.25
C ASP A 388 -20.77 -20.10 24.48
N ILE A 389 -19.45 -19.99 24.34
CA ILE A 389 -18.47 -20.06 25.43
C ILE A 389 -17.63 -18.79 25.38
N SER A 390 -17.54 -18.05 26.49
CA SER A 390 -16.82 -16.77 26.56
C SER A 390 -15.32 -16.95 26.26
N PRO A 391 -14.73 -16.14 25.35
CA PRO A 391 -13.41 -16.37 24.75
C PRO A 391 -12.22 -16.25 25.72
N LEU A 392 -12.38 -15.55 26.86
CA LEU A 392 -11.32 -15.37 27.87
C LEU A 392 -11.13 -16.58 28.79
N SER A 393 -12.09 -17.50 28.86
CA SER A 393 -12.07 -18.62 29.81
C SER A 393 -10.99 -19.66 29.48
N PHE A 394 -10.57 -19.75 28.22
CA PHE A 394 -9.57 -20.72 27.74
C PHE A 394 -8.11 -20.37 28.09
N ILE A 395 -7.82 -19.10 28.43
CA ILE A 395 -6.45 -18.65 28.76
C ILE A 395 -6.10 -18.91 30.25
N LEU A 396 -7.10 -19.24 31.07
CA LEU A 396 -6.93 -19.36 32.52
C LEU A 396 -6.66 -20.78 33.03
N THR A 397 -6.74 -21.79 32.17
CA THR A 397 -6.28 -23.18 32.36
C THR A 397 -4.93 -23.39 31.69
#